data_AF-A0A5Q5BSW4-F1
#
_entry.id   AF-A0A5Q5BSW4-F1
#
_cell.length_a   1.000
_cell.length_b   1.000
_cell.length_c   1.000
_cell.angle_alpha   90.00
_cell.angle_beta   90.00
_cell.angle_gamma   90.00
#
_symmetry.space_group_name_H-M   'P 1'
#
loop_
_entity.id
_entity.type
_entity.pdbx_description
1 polymer ?
#
loop_
_entity_poly.entity_id
_entity_poly.type
_entity_poly.pdbx_seq_one_letter_code
_entity_poly.pdbx_strand_id
1 'polypeptide(L)'
;MAVRRGARRAEGFAVRRWLQVGAASAGVGAGLLGFSLLGPQVGTAAADTAGETTTSSNAPSSDDDARSTSTDQSDDTDDQDAEDAEAEDAEDADEEDAEDAEDEEDPDEEDEEDAPEGLEDEDPDEDTLDQDDEDDEESAADDDKRAARGTTEDVAAETVSQPQARVTALEPKAPSGSWSDVTGRAISTWTRDSQGWINSLPVDNQAKYHLEGALWATRRTFLNQAPDVAPIQISGKLDGPVVGTVGAVDPDGDRLIYIVTRGPKTGSVKVNADGTYTYTPGAGFDGVDTFRVVAVDVGPHVNLLDPFRRIGTSADNLVNQRAIRFTFAYRDGSEHWTPERRAALNDVADRLVEYFTVTRAVTLTYDILGENDATSRTLAWAWSDPLSQEPGYWRTVVQNKIISGVDANGEASDGQIAYNFGHKWGLGDTVASDEYAFTPVAIHEILHSFGFMSFIERPGENVERTWMVFDQFVVTADGSRPIDSDYGWDAEFDPYLTGQNGGMYFGGANAVAAYGGLVPLFTPNPWRPGSSMSHLDDATFTGVNVKVMNAQAPIGPRVRILSPMEIGILRDLGYRASAPVTQL
;
A
#
# COMPACT_ATOMS: atom_id res chain seq x y z
N MET A 1 -8.12 -63.70 -2.26
CA MET A 1 -6.80 -63.60 -1.59
C MET A 1 -6.67 -62.21 -0.99
N ALA A 2 -5.90 -62.02 0.09
CA ALA A 2 -5.69 -60.72 0.71
C ALA A 2 -4.31 -60.15 0.36
N VAL A 3 -4.25 -58.87 0.00
CA VAL A 3 -3.00 -58.09 -0.15
C VAL A 3 -3.01 -56.99 0.92
N ARG A 4 -1.85 -56.73 1.53
CA ARG A 4 -1.74 -55.98 2.80
C ARG A 4 -1.71 -54.46 2.58
N ARG A 5 -2.32 -53.71 3.52
CA ARG A 5 -2.04 -52.28 3.72
C ARG A 5 -0.55 -52.08 4.01
N GLY A 6 0.13 -51.27 3.20
CA GLY A 6 1.54 -50.89 3.42
C GLY A 6 1.65 -49.57 4.17
N ALA A 7 1.64 -49.60 5.50
CA ALA A 7 1.96 -48.43 6.31
C ALA A 7 3.45 -48.07 6.13
N ARG A 8 3.74 -46.94 5.46
CA ARG A 8 5.12 -46.42 5.32
C ARG A 8 5.46 -45.56 6.54
N ARG A 9 6.64 -45.81 7.12
CA ARG A 9 7.10 -45.18 8.38
C ARG A 9 7.41 -43.70 8.18
N ALA A 10 6.78 -42.82 8.95
CA ALA A 10 7.21 -41.43 9.16
C ALA A 10 7.38 -41.06 10.66
N GLU A 11 7.18 -42.02 11.57
CA GLU A 11 7.15 -41.83 13.03
C GLU A 11 8.54 -41.63 13.66
N GLY A 12 9.60 -41.50 12.86
CA GLY A 12 11.00 -41.52 13.30
C GLY A 12 11.70 -40.17 13.45
N PHE A 13 11.06 -39.04 13.12
CA PHE A 13 11.71 -37.73 13.16
C PHE A 13 11.69 -37.08 14.55
N ALA A 14 12.87 -36.69 15.04
CA ALA A 14 13.08 -36.15 16.39
C ALA A 14 12.32 -34.83 16.68
N VAL A 15 11.91 -34.10 15.64
CA VAL A 15 11.25 -32.79 15.73
C VAL A 15 9.97 -32.83 16.60
N ARG A 16 9.14 -33.88 16.49
CA ARG A 16 7.93 -33.99 17.33
C ARG A 16 8.22 -34.31 18.80
N ARG A 17 9.41 -34.85 19.13
CA ARG A 17 9.81 -35.06 20.53
C ARG A 17 10.19 -33.74 21.22
N TRP A 18 10.80 -32.79 20.50
CA TRP A 18 11.01 -31.44 21.02
C TRP A 18 9.67 -30.73 21.28
N LEU A 19 8.71 -30.82 20.36
CA LEU A 19 7.39 -30.21 20.53
C LEU A 19 6.60 -30.77 21.75
N GLN A 20 6.76 -32.05 22.09
CA GLN A 20 6.15 -32.61 23.32
C GLN A 20 6.84 -32.16 24.61
N VAL A 21 8.10 -31.72 24.57
CA VAL A 21 8.79 -31.12 25.74
C VAL A 21 8.31 -29.67 25.98
N GLY A 22 7.79 -28.99 24.95
CA GLY A 22 7.20 -27.64 25.07
C GLY A 22 6.02 -27.53 26.04
N ALA A 23 5.39 -28.65 26.44
CA ALA A 23 4.33 -28.68 27.46
C ALA A 23 4.85 -28.64 28.91
N ALA A 24 6.17 -28.61 29.14
CA ALA A 24 6.80 -28.60 30.48
C ALA A 24 7.43 -27.23 30.83
N SER A 25 6.81 -26.13 30.40
CA SER A 25 7.34 -24.75 30.43
C SER A 25 7.81 -24.25 31.81
N ALA A 26 7.21 -24.73 32.91
CA ALA A 26 7.64 -24.38 34.27
C ALA A 26 9.03 -24.94 34.65
N GLY A 27 9.43 -26.09 34.09
CA GLY A 27 10.68 -26.77 34.47
C GLY A 27 11.94 -26.09 33.95
N VAL A 28 11.90 -25.57 32.72
CA VAL A 28 13.07 -24.91 32.08
C VAL A 28 13.36 -23.56 32.75
N GLY A 29 12.31 -22.81 33.12
CA GLY A 29 12.46 -21.55 33.87
C GLY A 29 13.16 -21.76 35.22
N ALA A 30 12.75 -22.78 35.99
CA ALA A 30 13.40 -23.14 37.25
C ALA A 30 14.87 -23.58 37.05
N GLY A 31 15.17 -24.30 35.96
CA GLY A 31 16.55 -24.69 35.62
C GLY A 31 17.46 -23.50 35.32
N LEU A 32 17.01 -22.53 34.51
CA LEU A 32 17.79 -21.34 34.16
C LEU A 32 17.90 -20.34 35.32
N LEU A 33 16.84 -20.15 36.12
CA LEU A 33 16.92 -19.37 37.37
C LEU A 33 17.87 -20.03 38.38
N GLY A 34 17.92 -21.37 38.41
CA GLY A 34 18.92 -22.12 39.18
C GLY A 34 20.37 -21.81 38.79
N PHE A 35 20.63 -21.55 37.50
CA PHE A 35 21.94 -21.06 37.04
C PHE A 35 22.18 -19.59 37.41
N SER A 36 21.18 -18.69 37.30
CA SER A 36 21.37 -17.28 37.64
C SER A 36 21.62 -17.04 39.14
N LEU A 37 21.07 -17.91 40.01
CA LEU A 37 21.31 -17.90 41.45
C LEU A 37 22.68 -18.47 41.86
N LEU A 38 23.46 -18.99 40.91
CA LEU A 38 24.80 -19.58 41.11
C LEU A 38 25.91 -18.74 40.45
N GLY A 39 25.79 -17.42 40.50
CA GLY A 39 26.90 -16.49 40.20
C GLY A 39 28.07 -16.65 41.19
N PRO A 40 29.32 -16.43 40.76
CA PRO A 40 30.50 -16.77 41.57
C PRO A 40 30.69 -15.85 42.77
N GLN A 41 30.88 -16.44 43.96
CA GLN A 41 31.42 -15.73 45.13
C GLN A 41 32.91 -15.43 44.91
N VAL A 42 33.22 -14.29 44.29
CA VAL A 42 34.60 -13.75 44.27
C VAL A 42 34.89 -13.15 45.65
N GLY A 43 35.46 -13.96 46.53
CA GLY A 43 35.78 -13.55 47.91
C GLY A 43 36.83 -12.45 47.95
N THR A 44 36.43 -11.23 48.36
CA THR A 44 37.34 -10.11 48.59
C THR A 44 38.15 -10.32 49.88
N ALA A 45 39.23 -11.10 49.80
CA ALA A 45 40.18 -11.27 50.88
C ALA A 45 41.10 -10.04 51.00
N ALA A 46 40.70 -9.05 51.81
CA ALA A 46 41.56 -7.94 52.20
C ALA A 46 42.54 -8.40 53.30
N ALA A 47 43.84 -8.21 53.09
CA ALA A 47 44.88 -8.45 54.08
C ALA A 47 46.02 -7.44 53.94
N ASP A 48 46.25 -6.68 55.01
CA ASP A 48 47.27 -5.66 55.20
C ASP A 48 47.71 -5.80 56.68
N THR A 49 48.95 -5.68 57.14
CA THR A 49 50.17 -5.03 56.63
C THR A 49 51.46 -5.75 57.13
N ALA A 50 52.62 -5.38 56.56
CA ALA A 50 53.98 -5.32 57.17
C ALA A 50 54.78 -6.60 57.53
N GLY A 51 56.10 -6.60 57.24
CA GLY A 51 57.05 -7.62 57.74
C GLY A 51 58.40 -7.84 57.00
N GLU A 52 59.30 -6.84 56.99
CA GLU A 52 60.79 -6.95 56.94
C GLU A 52 61.57 -7.86 55.93
N THR A 53 62.38 -7.22 55.05
CA THR A 53 63.80 -7.58 54.66
C THR A 53 64.11 -8.88 53.84
N THR A 54 65.16 -9.03 53.00
CA THR A 54 66.33 -8.19 52.57
C THR A 54 66.99 -8.69 51.25
N THR A 55 67.55 -7.78 50.43
CA THR A 55 68.73 -7.92 49.49
C THR A 55 68.78 -8.99 48.36
N SER A 56 69.44 -8.82 47.19
CA SER A 56 70.12 -7.64 46.54
C SER A 56 70.48 -7.91 45.06
N SER A 57 70.86 -6.85 44.32
CA SER A 57 71.67 -6.81 43.05
C SER A 57 71.08 -7.45 41.76
N ASN A 58 71.34 -6.95 40.54
CA ASN A 58 72.30 -5.93 40.07
C ASN A 58 71.84 -5.18 38.79
N ALA A 59 72.44 -4.00 38.50
CA ALA A 59 72.31 -3.15 37.29
C ALA A 59 73.52 -2.16 37.23
N PRO A 60 73.75 -1.28 36.21
CA PRO A 60 73.07 -1.02 34.92
C PRO A 60 73.94 -1.61 33.74
N SER A 61 74.18 -1.10 32.52
CA SER A 61 74.05 0.19 31.76
C SER A 61 73.42 -0.04 30.34
N SER A 62 72.94 0.91 29.52
CA SER A 62 73.35 2.27 29.09
C SER A 62 74.48 2.27 28.03
N ASP A 63 74.39 2.91 26.84
CA ASP A 63 73.33 3.67 26.10
C ASP A 63 73.46 3.36 24.55
N ASP A 64 72.99 4.06 23.49
CA ASP A 64 72.34 5.39 23.28
C ASP A 64 71.67 5.53 21.87
N ASP A 65 70.84 6.58 21.72
CA ASP A 65 70.41 7.37 20.51
C ASP A 65 69.71 6.75 19.24
N ALA A 66 69.10 7.62 18.40
CA ALA A 66 68.24 7.23 17.26
C ALA A 66 68.17 8.24 16.08
N ARG A 67 68.09 7.75 14.81
CA ARG A 67 67.40 8.44 13.67
C ARG A 67 67.33 7.69 12.32
N SER A 68 66.12 7.65 11.73
CA SER A 68 65.76 8.10 10.36
C SER A 68 66.28 7.42 9.06
N THR A 69 65.33 7.30 8.10
CA THR A 69 65.44 7.42 6.62
C THR A 69 66.11 6.33 5.73
N SER A 70 65.22 5.58 5.04
CA SER A 70 64.97 5.66 3.57
C SER A 70 65.73 4.82 2.52
N THR A 71 64.92 4.06 1.76
CA THR A 71 64.97 3.76 0.29
C THR A 71 65.82 2.60 -0.28
N ASP A 72 65.13 1.84 -1.15
CA ASP A 72 65.55 1.03 -2.32
C ASP A 72 66.41 -0.25 -2.22
N GLN A 73 66.00 -1.22 -3.06
CA GLN A 73 66.77 -2.27 -3.80
C GLN A 73 67.69 -3.23 -3.01
N SER A 74 67.95 -4.48 -3.43
CA SER A 74 67.41 -5.37 -4.50
C SER A 74 67.72 -6.84 -4.13
N ASP A 75 67.23 -7.82 -4.91
CA ASP A 75 68.07 -8.84 -5.60
C ASP A 75 67.23 -10.04 -6.10
N ASP A 76 67.70 -10.65 -7.19
CA ASP A 76 66.99 -11.64 -8.01
C ASP A 76 67.38 -13.10 -7.68
N THR A 77 66.65 -14.06 -8.26
CA THR A 77 67.28 -15.24 -8.91
C THR A 77 66.32 -15.91 -9.90
N ASP A 78 66.87 -16.37 -11.04
CA ASP A 78 66.16 -16.87 -12.22
C ASP A 78 65.62 -18.31 -12.10
N ASP A 79 64.68 -18.70 -12.99
CA ASP A 79 65.00 -19.71 -14.05
C ASP A 79 63.87 -19.92 -15.12
N GLN A 80 64.31 -20.08 -16.38
CA GLN A 80 63.74 -20.86 -17.51
C GLN A 80 62.38 -20.54 -18.19
N ASP A 81 62.49 -19.91 -19.36
CA ASP A 81 62.00 -20.32 -20.71
C ASP A 81 60.72 -21.17 -20.91
N ALA A 82 59.77 -20.63 -21.69
CA ALA A 82 59.33 -21.19 -22.99
C ALA A 82 58.31 -20.27 -23.71
N GLU A 83 58.44 -20.11 -25.03
CA GLU A 83 57.38 -19.60 -25.93
C GLU A 83 56.65 -20.80 -26.58
N ASP A 84 55.34 -20.67 -26.84
CA ASP A 84 54.78 -20.86 -28.19
C ASP A 84 53.29 -20.44 -28.24
N ALA A 85 52.74 -20.32 -29.45
CA ALA A 85 51.35 -19.93 -29.71
C ALA A 85 50.37 -21.12 -29.72
N GLU A 86 49.06 -20.86 -29.70
CA GLU A 86 48.27 -20.90 -30.94
C GLU A 86 46.87 -20.27 -30.73
N ALA A 87 46.21 -19.93 -31.85
CA ALA A 87 44.80 -19.55 -31.90
C ALA A 87 44.08 -20.36 -32.98
N GLU A 88 42.88 -20.86 -32.69
CA GLU A 88 42.08 -21.67 -33.61
C GLU A 88 40.71 -20.99 -33.84
N ASP A 89 40.44 -20.62 -35.09
CA ASP A 89 39.16 -20.11 -35.57
C ASP A 89 38.15 -21.25 -35.84
N ALA A 90 36.85 -20.91 -35.89
CA ALA A 90 35.84 -21.69 -36.60
C ALA A 90 34.62 -20.82 -36.98
N GLU A 91 34.57 -20.36 -38.24
CA GLU A 91 33.34 -19.87 -38.89
C GLU A 91 32.83 -20.92 -39.89
N ASP A 92 31.64 -20.66 -40.46
CA ASP A 92 31.08 -21.25 -41.68
C ASP A 92 30.66 -22.76 -41.68
N ALA A 93 29.62 -23.18 -42.41
CA ALA A 93 28.52 -22.45 -43.08
C ALA A 93 27.41 -23.43 -43.55
N ASP A 94 26.49 -22.89 -44.37
CA ASP A 94 25.67 -23.52 -45.42
C ASP A 94 24.20 -23.89 -45.10
N GLU A 95 23.38 -23.74 -46.14
CA GLU A 95 21.92 -23.59 -46.14
C GLU A 95 21.21 -24.71 -46.95
N GLU A 96 20.07 -24.38 -47.57
CA GLU A 96 19.25 -25.17 -48.49
C GLU A 96 18.45 -26.34 -47.83
N ASP A 97 17.21 -26.62 -48.22
CA ASP A 97 16.53 -26.33 -49.51
C ASP A 97 15.09 -25.80 -49.36
N ALA A 98 14.50 -25.31 -50.46
CA ALA A 98 13.11 -24.84 -50.54
C ALA A 98 12.33 -25.53 -51.68
N GLU A 99 11.00 -25.55 -51.59
CA GLU A 99 10.09 -26.00 -52.66
C GLU A 99 8.88 -25.03 -52.76
N ASP A 100 8.47 -24.73 -53.99
CA ASP A 100 7.36 -23.82 -54.38
C ASP A 100 5.97 -24.41 -54.01
N ALA A 101 4.91 -23.66 -53.68
CA ALA A 101 4.24 -22.51 -54.33
C ALA A 101 3.39 -22.87 -55.58
N GLU A 102 2.08 -22.67 -55.47
CA GLU A 102 1.06 -22.61 -56.54
C GLU A 102 -0.04 -21.64 -56.05
N ASP A 103 -0.51 -20.74 -56.91
CA ASP A 103 -1.49 -19.68 -56.60
C ASP A 103 -2.93 -20.04 -57.05
N GLU A 104 -3.95 -19.48 -56.40
CA GLU A 104 -5.27 -19.16 -56.98
C GLU A 104 -5.79 -17.84 -56.33
N GLU A 105 -6.47 -16.99 -57.09
CA GLU A 105 -6.75 -15.58 -56.73
C GLU A 105 -8.19 -15.33 -56.20
N ASP A 106 -8.32 -14.49 -55.14
CA ASP A 106 -9.34 -13.42 -54.88
C ASP A 106 -10.88 -13.68 -55.01
N PRO A 107 -11.77 -12.76 -54.58
CA PRO A 107 -11.61 -11.60 -53.68
C PRO A 107 -12.70 -11.51 -52.56
N ASP A 108 -12.73 -10.37 -51.85
CA ASP A 108 -13.87 -9.73 -51.16
C ASP A 108 -14.61 -10.45 -50.01
N GLU A 109 -14.42 -9.97 -48.77
CA GLU A 109 -15.50 -9.56 -47.84
C GLU A 109 -14.92 -8.61 -46.75
N GLU A 110 -15.72 -7.65 -46.26
CA GLU A 110 -15.30 -6.60 -45.30
C GLU A 110 -16.01 -6.78 -43.93
N ASP A 111 -15.28 -7.24 -42.91
CA ASP A 111 -15.68 -7.33 -41.49
C ASP A 111 -14.92 -6.27 -40.67
N GLU A 112 -15.41 -5.67 -39.58
CA GLU A 112 -16.75 -5.55 -38.98
C GLU A 112 -16.72 -4.27 -38.12
N GLU A 113 -17.67 -3.35 -38.27
CA GLU A 113 -17.91 -2.25 -37.30
C GLU A 113 -19.38 -2.31 -36.85
N ASP A 114 -19.63 -2.81 -35.64
CA ASP A 114 -20.98 -2.87 -35.07
C ASP A 114 -20.96 -2.38 -33.59
N ALA A 115 -21.28 -1.09 -33.42
CA ALA A 115 -21.58 -0.51 -32.11
C ALA A 115 -23.09 -0.65 -31.85
N PRO A 116 -23.53 -1.17 -30.69
CA PRO A 116 -24.94 -1.47 -30.46
C PRO A 116 -25.79 -0.19 -30.40
N GLU A 117 -26.61 0.05 -31.44
CA GLU A 117 -27.60 1.11 -31.45
C GLU A 117 -28.64 0.95 -30.31
N GLY A 118 -29.21 2.09 -29.90
CA GLY A 118 -30.13 2.14 -28.77
C GLY A 118 -31.52 1.54 -29.05
N LEU A 119 -32.19 1.14 -27.98
CA LEU A 119 -33.63 0.86 -28.00
C LEU A 119 -34.39 2.05 -27.40
N GLU A 120 -35.34 2.57 -28.16
CA GLU A 120 -36.40 3.45 -27.67
C GLU A 120 -37.37 2.60 -26.84
N ASP A 121 -37.71 3.06 -25.62
CA ASP A 121 -38.78 2.49 -24.79
C ASP A 121 -39.65 3.65 -24.24
N GLU A 122 -40.96 3.40 -24.18
CA GLU A 122 -42.00 4.42 -24.10
C GLU A 122 -42.26 4.95 -22.66
N ASP A 123 -42.65 6.22 -22.53
CA ASP A 123 -43.26 6.76 -21.31
C ASP A 123 -44.59 6.02 -20.99
N PRO A 124 -44.94 5.93 -19.70
CA PRO A 124 -46.29 6.36 -19.37
C PRO A 124 -46.41 7.24 -18.11
N ASP A 125 -47.42 8.12 -18.20
CA ASP A 125 -48.19 8.77 -17.14
C ASP A 125 -47.50 9.82 -16.24
N GLU A 126 -47.65 11.08 -16.67
CA GLU A 126 -47.90 12.19 -15.73
C GLU A 126 -49.15 11.86 -14.87
N ASP A 127 -49.13 12.21 -13.59
CA ASP A 127 -50.37 12.37 -12.80
C ASP A 127 -50.31 13.68 -12.02
N THR A 128 -51.40 14.45 -12.06
CA THR A 128 -51.38 15.89 -11.79
C THR A 128 -51.80 16.26 -10.37
N LEU A 129 -51.21 17.34 -9.83
CA LEU A 129 -51.80 18.11 -8.73
C LEU A 129 -51.59 19.62 -8.93
N ASP A 130 -52.58 20.25 -9.55
CA ASP A 130 -52.79 21.70 -9.46
C ASP A 130 -53.25 22.09 -8.05
N GLN A 131 -52.61 23.12 -7.48
CA GLN A 131 -53.19 24.22 -6.69
C GLN A 131 -52.05 24.98 -5.99
N ASP A 132 -52.04 26.31 -5.87
CA ASP A 132 -52.70 27.46 -6.52
C ASP A 132 -52.30 28.67 -5.63
N ASP A 133 -52.77 29.87 -5.99
CA ASP A 133 -52.90 31.06 -5.12
C ASP A 133 -51.66 31.90 -4.72
N GLU A 134 -51.62 33.08 -5.38
CA GLU A 134 -51.46 34.44 -4.81
C GLU A 134 -50.06 35.11 -4.70
N ASP A 135 -49.82 35.93 -5.74
CA ASP A 135 -49.67 37.41 -5.70
C ASP A 135 -48.32 38.12 -5.39
N ASP A 136 -47.83 38.76 -6.45
CA ASP A 136 -47.35 40.15 -6.58
C ASP A 136 -46.24 40.75 -5.66
N GLU A 137 -45.22 41.29 -6.34
CA GLU A 137 -44.20 42.18 -5.77
C GLU A 137 -44.64 43.67 -5.68
N GLU A 138 -43.73 44.51 -5.17
CA GLU A 138 -43.74 45.98 -5.14
C GLU A 138 -44.74 46.72 -4.23
N SER A 139 -44.18 47.31 -3.16
CA SER A 139 -44.29 48.77 -2.99
C SER A 139 -43.08 49.32 -2.22
N ALA A 140 -42.80 50.62 -2.38
CA ALA A 140 -41.48 51.19 -2.11
C ALA A 140 -41.34 51.96 -0.78
N ALA A 141 -40.11 51.97 -0.27
CA ALA A 141 -39.40 53.03 0.47
C ALA A 141 -40.07 53.79 1.64
N ASP A 142 -39.35 53.90 2.78
CA ASP A 142 -38.90 55.23 3.23
C ASP A 142 -37.65 55.17 4.16
N ASP A 143 -37.10 56.36 4.44
CA ASP A 143 -35.84 56.68 5.15
C ASP A 143 -35.89 56.39 6.69
N ASP A 144 -34.81 55.84 7.28
CA ASP A 144 -34.27 56.42 8.54
C ASP A 144 -32.76 56.16 8.68
N LYS A 145 -32.06 57.11 9.32
CA LYS A 145 -30.60 57.14 9.46
C LYS A 145 -30.20 56.89 10.91
N ARG A 146 -29.51 55.78 11.18
CA ARG A 146 -28.78 55.61 12.44
C ARG A 146 -27.36 55.09 12.25
N ALA A 147 -26.39 55.88 12.71
CA ALA A 147 -24.98 55.58 12.57
C ALA A 147 -24.53 54.44 13.49
N ALA A 148 -24.00 53.37 12.91
CA ALA A 148 -23.24 52.33 13.60
C ALA A 148 -21.79 52.34 13.09
N ARG A 149 -20.86 52.47 14.03
CA ARG A 149 -19.41 52.59 13.84
C ARG A 149 -18.82 51.28 13.30
N GLY A 150 -18.70 51.16 11.98
CA GLY A 150 -17.96 50.05 11.34
C GLY A 150 -16.48 50.12 11.69
N THR A 151 -15.96 49.05 12.29
CA THR A 151 -14.52 48.80 12.41
C THR A 151 -13.94 48.37 11.08
N THR A 152 -12.67 48.69 10.83
CA THR A 152 -11.86 47.98 9.84
C THR A 152 -11.56 46.59 10.38
N GLU A 153 -12.44 45.64 10.11
CA GLU A 153 -12.06 44.24 10.14
C GLU A 153 -11.21 44.00 8.90
N ASP A 154 -9.91 43.76 9.10
CA ASP A 154 -9.09 43.12 8.09
C ASP A 154 -9.80 41.81 7.72
N VAL A 155 -10.21 41.67 6.46
CA VAL A 155 -10.56 40.36 5.92
C VAL A 155 -9.26 39.59 5.84
N ALA A 156 -8.93 38.92 6.94
CA ALA A 156 -7.86 37.94 7.00
C ALA A 156 -8.21 36.85 5.99
N ALA A 157 -7.66 36.96 4.79
CA ALA A 157 -7.78 35.93 3.78
C ALA A 157 -7.31 34.62 4.41
N GLU A 158 -8.20 33.62 4.45
CA GLU A 158 -7.83 32.30 4.93
C GLU A 158 -6.75 31.76 3.99
N THR A 159 -5.50 31.84 4.45
CA THR A 159 -4.38 31.17 3.80
C THR A 159 -4.62 29.67 3.94
N VAL A 160 -5.29 29.10 2.94
CA VAL A 160 -5.45 27.66 2.76
C VAL A 160 -4.08 27.02 2.94
N SER A 161 -3.89 26.36 4.08
CA SER A 161 -2.58 25.85 4.45
C SER A 161 -2.24 24.70 3.51
N GLN A 162 -1.27 24.93 2.63
CA GLN A 162 -0.81 23.89 1.70
C GLN A 162 -0.43 22.60 2.46
N PRO A 163 -0.74 21.41 1.93
CA PRO A 163 -0.64 20.15 2.66
C PRO A 163 0.82 19.82 3.00
N GLN A 164 1.17 20.06 4.26
CA GLN A 164 2.53 19.89 4.78
C GLN A 164 2.96 18.41 4.78
N ALA A 165 4.28 18.19 4.74
CA ALA A 165 4.91 16.87 4.81
C ALA A 165 4.40 16.03 6.00
N ARG A 166 3.63 14.98 5.70
CA ARG A 166 3.10 14.02 6.67
C ARG A 166 4.06 12.84 6.83
N VAL A 167 4.38 12.50 8.07
CA VAL A 167 5.08 11.27 8.45
C VAL A 167 4.06 10.27 8.99
N THR A 168 3.97 9.08 8.37
CA THR A 168 3.09 7.99 8.81
C THR A 168 3.92 6.73 9.02
N ALA A 169 3.98 6.23 10.25
CA ALA A 169 4.43 4.86 10.48
C ALA A 169 3.39 3.90 9.91
N LEU A 170 3.82 2.98 9.04
CA LEU A 170 2.98 1.88 8.58
C LEU A 170 2.91 0.82 9.69
N GLU A 171 1.93 -0.10 9.62
CA GLU A 171 1.90 -1.20 10.58
C GLU A 171 3.16 -2.08 10.48
N PRO A 172 3.65 -2.64 11.61
CA PRO A 172 4.68 -3.67 11.57
C PRO A 172 4.23 -4.84 10.68
N LYS A 173 5.16 -5.46 9.95
CA LYS A 173 4.83 -6.58 9.07
C LYS A 173 4.10 -7.67 9.87
N ALA A 174 2.89 -8.02 9.45
CA ALA A 174 2.08 -9.05 10.09
C ALA A 174 2.88 -10.36 10.30
N PRO A 175 2.73 -11.03 11.46
CA PRO A 175 3.62 -12.11 11.90
C PRO A 175 3.60 -13.27 10.90
N SER A 176 4.69 -13.42 10.17
CA SER A 176 4.80 -14.24 8.96
C SER A 176 4.79 -15.77 9.17
N GLY A 177 4.50 -16.23 10.38
CA GLY A 177 4.62 -17.63 10.78
C GLY A 177 6.06 -18.15 10.81
N SER A 178 7.06 -17.27 10.70
CA SER A 178 8.48 -17.65 10.67
C SER A 178 8.94 -18.25 12.00
N TRP A 179 10.10 -18.91 11.98
CA TRP A 179 10.66 -19.49 13.20
C TRP A 179 10.92 -18.44 14.29
N SER A 180 11.41 -17.26 13.91
CA SER A 180 11.59 -16.13 14.83
C SER A 180 10.25 -15.64 15.40
N ASP A 181 9.18 -15.57 14.59
CA ASP A 181 7.82 -15.22 15.05
C ASP A 181 7.28 -16.24 16.08
N VAL A 182 7.53 -17.54 15.85
CA VAL A 182 7.12 -18.63 16.74
C VAL A 182 7.89 -18.59 18.06
N THR A 183 9.22 -18.47 17.97
CA THR A 183 10.12 -18.39 19.13
C THR A 183 9.85 -17.14 19.95
N GLY A 184 9.66 -15.97 19.33
CA GLY A 184 9.37 -14.73 20.05
C GLY A 184 8.04 -14.76 20.80
N ARG A 185 7.00 -15.37 20.23
CA ARG A 185 5.74 -15.64 20.94
C ARG A 185 5.94 -16.57 22.14
N ALA A 186 6.78 -17.60 22.01
CA ALA A 186 7.08 -18.53 23.10
C ALA A 186 7.85 -17.83 24.25
N ILE A 187 8.90 -17.07 23.93
CA ILE A 187 9.70 -16.30 24.89
C ILE A 187 8.83 -15.25 25.59
N SER A 188 8.01 -14.51 24.84
CA SER A 188 7.11 -13.48 25.39
C SER A 188 6.05 -14.08 26.32
N THR A 189 5.53 -15.26 26.00
CA THR A 189 4.59 -16.00 26.87
C THR A 189 5.29 -16.48 28.14
N TRP A 190 6.43 -17.15 28.02
CA TRP A 190 7.25 -17.58 29.17
C TRP A 190 7.65 -16.41 30.09
N THR A 191 7.98 -15.26 29.53
CA THR A 191 8.31 -14.05 30.30
C THR A 191 7.10 -13.56 31.10
N ARG A 192 5.93 -13.48 30.45
CA ARG A 192 4.67 -13.05 31.08
C ARG A 192 4.27 -13.99 32.22
N ASP A 193 4.35 -15.31 31.99
CA ASP A 193 4.01 -16.33 32.97
C ASP A 193 4.99 -16.31 34.16
N SER A 194 6.28 -16.13 33.89
CA SER A 194 7.33 -16.01 34.91
C SER A 194 7.16 -14.74 35.76
N GLN A 195 6.85 -13.60 35.14
CA GLN A 195 6.54 -12.35 35.84
C GLN A 195 5.26 -12.49 36.69
N GLY A 196 4.22 -13.14 36.17
CA GLY A 196 3.00 -13.46 36.92
C GLY A 196 3.28 -14.32 38.16
N TRP A 197 4.14 -15.33 38.01
CA TRP A 197 4.62 -16.15 39.12
C TRP A 197 5.40 -15.32 40.17
N ILE A 198 6.38 -14.52 39.77
CA ILE A 198 7.15 -13.63 40.69
C ILE A 198 6.19 -12.69 41.45
N ASN A 199 5.25 -12.08 40.74
CA ASN A 199 4.23 -11.21 41.33
C ASN A 199 3.39 -11.93 42.41
N SER A 200 3.06 -13.21 42.19
CA SER A 200 2.31 -14.05 43.14
C SER A 200 3.08 -14.45 44.40
N LEU A 201 4.41 -14.37 44.42
CA LEU A 201 5.20 -14.89 45.54
C LEU A 201 4.94 -14.12 46.85
N PRO A 202 4.82 -14.80 48.00
CA PRO A 202 4.63 -14.17 49.32
C PRO A 202 5.99 -13.71 49.91
N VAL A 203 6.74 -12.92 49.13
CA VAL A 203 8.04 -12.34 49.49
C VAL A 203 7.99 -10.82 49.35
N ASP A 204 8.94 -10.12 49.96
CA ASP A 204 9.01 -8.65 49.90
C ASP A 204 9.38 -8.11 48.51
N ASN A 205 9.21 -6.80 48.33
CA ASN A 205 9.43 -6.12 47.05
C ASN A 205 10.90 -6.14 46.60
N GLN A 206 11.87 -6.21 47.51
CA GLN A 206 13.29 -6.30 47.15
C GLN A 206 13.61 -7.69 46.60
N ALA A 207 13.07 -8.75 47.22
CA ALA A 207 13.17 -10.11 46.69
C ALA A 207 12.51 -10.24 45.31
N LYS A 208 11.35 -9.59 45.07
CA LYS A 208 10.71 -9.55 43.74
C LYS A 208 11.58 -8.83 42.70
N TYR A 209 12.06 -7.63 43.01
CA TYR A 209 12.95 -6.87 42.12
C TYR A 209 14.20 -7.66 41.71
N HIS A 210 14.81 -8.43 42.63
CA HIS A 210 15.95 -9.30 42.31
C HIS A 210 15.57 -10.48 41.41
N LEU A 211 14.38 -11.08 41.58
CA LEU A 211 13.89 -12.15 40.72
C LEU A 211 13.50 -11.63 39.32
N GLU A 212 12.93 -10.43 39.22
CA GLU A 212 12.67 -9.74 37.96
C GLU A 212 13.98 -9.42 37.22
N GLY A 213 14.96 -8.87 37.93
CA GLY A 213 16.30 -8.64 37.40
C GLY A 213 16.96 -9.92 36.88
N ALA A 214 16.82 -11.04 37.60
CA ALA A 214 17.30 -12.34 37.16
C ALA A 214 16.57 -12.84 35.91
N LEU A 215 15.24 -12.72 35.86
CA LEU A 215 14.43 -13.09 34.68
C LEU A 215 14.86 -12.30 33.43
N TRP A 216 14.96 -10.97 33.53
CA TRP A 216 15.37 -10.11 32.41
C TRP A 216 16.85 -10.22 32.04
N ALA A 217 17.73 -10.62 32.98
CA ALA A 217 19.11 -10.98 32.68
C ALA A 217 19.19 -12.32 31.94
N THR A 218 18.49 -13.35 32.40
CA THR A 218 18.40 -14.65 31.73
C THR A 218 17.87 -14.50 30.30
N ARG A 219 16.78 -13.73 30.13
CA ARG A 219 16.16 -13.51 28.83
C ARG A 219 17.13 -12.84 27.85
N ARG A 220 17.70 -11.68 28.21
CA ARG A 220 18.68 -10.97 27.37
C ARG A 220 19.99 -11.72 27.13
N THR A 221 20.38 -12.67 27.99
CA THR A 221 21.63 -13.42 27.82
C THR A 221 21.47 -14.64 26.90
N PHE A 222 20.30 -15.28 26.90
CA PHE A 222 20.10 -16.60 26.27
C PHE A 222 18.91 -16.70 25.32
N LEU A 223 17.98 -15.75 25.36
CA LEU A 223 16.71 -15.75 24.62
C LEU A 223 16.47 -14.37 23.97
N ASN A 224 17.55 -13.63 23.69
CA ASN A 224 17.45 -12.26 23.22
C ASN A 224 16.84 -12.24 21.81
N GLN A 225 15.90 -11.33 21.55
CA GLN A 225 15.28 -11.19 20.23
C GLN A 225 16.00 -10.12 19.40
N ALA A 226 15.70 -10.07 18.10
CA ALA A 226 16.02 -8.88 17.34
C ALA A 226 14.99 -7.78 17.67
N PRO A 227 15.35 -6.49 17.59
CA PRO A 227 14.37 -5.42 17.65
C PRO A 227 13.42 -5.45 16.45
N ASP A 228 12.23 -4.92 16.61
CA ASP A 228 11.26 -4.70 15.52
C ASP A 228 11.31 -3.25 15.05
N VAL A 229 11.20 -3.02 13.74
CA VAL A 229 11.11 -1.69 13.14
C VAL A 229 10.02 -1.65 12.07
N ALA A 230 9.13 -0.65 12.17
CA ALA A 230 8.09 -0.40 11.18
C ALA A 230 8.62 0.49 10.04
N PRO A 231 8.25 0.24 8.77
CA PRO A 231 8.56 1.14 7.67
C PRO A 231 7.73 2.42 7.74
N ILE A 232 8.34 3.54 7.40
CA ILE A 232 7.71 4.87 7.43
C ILE A 232 7.40 5.34 6.02
N GLN A 233 6.25 6.00 5.87
CA GLN A 233 5.85 6.71 4.66
C GLN A 233 5.85 8.22 4.92
N ILE A 234 6.58 8.96 4.10
CA ILE A 234 6.56 10.42 4.02
C ILE A 234 5.78 10.82 2.78
N SER A 235 4.75 11.66 2.91
CA SER A 235 3.95 12.14 1.77
C SER A 235 3.44 13.58 1.95
N GLY A 236 2.80 14.14 0.92
CA GLY A 236 2.40 15.56 0.87
C GLY A 236 3.47 16.43 0.24
N LYS A 237 3.37 17.75 0.41
CA LYS A 237 4.31 18.72 -0.17
C LYS A 237 5.54 18.89 0.70
N LEU A 238 6.73 18.66 0.13
CA LEU A 238 8.00 18.60 0.86
C LEU A 238 8.85 19.86 0.62
N ASP A 239 8.35 21.02 1.07
CA ASP A 239 9.03 22.33 0.91
C ASP A 239 10.33 22.50 1.73
N GLY A 240 10.79 21.46 2.43
CA GLY A 240 11.98 21.53 3.28
C GLY A 240 12.30 20.22 4.01
N PRO A 241 13.25 20.24 4.97
CA PRO A 241 13.65 19.06 5.71
C PRO A 241 12.52 18.51 6.60
N VAL A 242 12.16 17.25 6.37
CA VAL A 242 11.16 16.50 7.15
C VAL A 242 11.84 15.82 8.33
N VAL A 243 11.36 16.07 9.54
CA VAL A 243 11.87 15.45 10.78
C VAL A 243 10.89 14.39 11.27
N GLY A 244 11.41 13.26 11.75
CA GLY A 244 10.61 12.18 12.32
C GLY A 244 11.42 11.28 13.25
N THR A 245 10.87 10.11 13.60
CA THR A 245 11.59 9.05 14.33
C THR A 245 11.35 7.71 13.66
N VAL A 246 12.38 6.85 13.63
CA VAL A 246 12.35 5.50 13.04
C VAL A 246 11.44 4.54 13.82
N GLY A 247 11.17 4.82 15.10
CA GLY A 247 10.14 4.11 15.88
C GLY A 247 10.39 2.62 16.13
N ALA A 248 11.65 2.17 16.14
CA ALA A 248 11.96 0.77 16.45
C ALA A 248 11.80 0.47 17.96
N VAL A 249 11.42 -0.77 18.27
CA VAL A 249 11.18 -1.27 19.63
C VAL A 249 11.97 -2.55 19.85
N ASP A 250 12.71 -2.61 20.95
CA ASP A 250 13.38 -3.84 21.37
C ASP A 250 12.46 -4.67 22.30
N PRO A 251 12.13 -5.93 21.97
CA PRO A 251 11.30 -6.77 22.83
C PRO A 251 11.88 -7.01 24.23
N ASP A 252 13.20 -6.92 24.37
CA ASP A 252 13.99 -7.27 25.55
C ASP A 252 14.46 -6.02 26.33
N GLY A 253 14.22 -4.82 25.80
CA GLY A 253 14.54 -3.53 26.40
C GLY A 253 15.99 -3.07 26.20
N ASP A 254 16.74 -3.70 25.29
CA ASP A 254 18.12 -3.30 25.00
C ASP A 254 18.18 -2.03 24.13
N ARG A 255 19.26 -1.26 24.29
CA ARG A 255 19.45 0.01 23.56
C ARG A 255 19.70 -0.28 22.07
N LEU A 256 19.10 0.52 21.20
CA LEU A 256 19.23 0.38 19.76
C LEU A 256 20.34 1.25 19.16
N ILE A 257 20.90 0.76 18.05
CA ILE A 257 21.74 1.48 17.10
C ILE A 257 20.99 1.50 15.76
N TYR A 258 20.91 2.69 15.15
CA TYR A 258 20.27 2.89 13.85
C TYR A 258 21.32 3.10 12.75
N ILE A 259 21.21 2.34 11.66
CA ILE A 259 22.17 2.36 10.55
C ILE A 259 21.42 2.58 9.24
N VAL A 260 21.73 3.66 8.51
CA VAL A 260 21.26 3.84 7.13
C VAL A 260 22.07 2.92 6.21
N THR A 261 21.47 1.85 5.71
CA THR A 261 22.14 0.87 4.84
C THR A 261 21.89 1.10 3.36
N ARG A 262 20.88 1.91 3.02
CA ARG A 262 20.65 2.44 1.67
C ARG A 262 20.11 3.85 1.78
N GLY A 263 20.84 4.82 1.23
CA GLY A 263 20.37 6.21 1.17
C GLY A 263 19.29 6.43 0.11
N PRO A 264 18.60 7.59 0.17
CA PRO A 264 17.75 8.07 -0.91
C PRO A 264 18.54 8.27 -2.23
N LYS A 265 17.82 8.26 -3.36
CA LYS A 265 18.34 8.49 -4.72
C LYS A 265 18.48 9.99 -5.05
N THR A 266 17.61 10.83 -4.52
CA THR A 266 17.47 12.25 -4.91
C THR A 266 17.54 13.22 -3.74
N GLY A 267 16.98 12.85 -2.58
CA GLY A 267 17.17 13.58 -1.33
C GLY A 267 18.44 13.18 -0.58
N SER A 268 18.46 13.50 0.72
CA SER A 268 19.45 13.00 1.68
C SER A 268 18.76 12.66 2.99
N VAL A 269 19.31 11.72 3.76
CA VAL A 269 18.77 11.38 5.09
C VAL A 269 19.90 11.29 6.12
N LYS A 270 19.67 11.88 7.29
CA LYS A 270 20.48 11.72 8.49
C LYS A 270 19.63 11.08 9.57
N VAL A 271 20.12 10.01 10.19
CA VAL A 271 19.53 9.41 11.40
C VAL A 271 20.47 9.68 12.58
N ASN A 272 19.89 10.05 13.73
CA ASN A 272 20.60 10.32 14.97
C ASN A 272 20.57 9.08 15.89
N ALA A 273 21.39 9.06 16.94
CA ALA A 273 21.54 7.91 17.83
C ALA A 273 20.29 7.58 18.69
N ASP A 274 19.33 8.51 18.79
CA ASP A 274 18.04 8.34 19.46
C ASP A 274 16.94 7.79 18.53
N GLY A 275 17.26 7.55 17.25
CA GLY A 275 16.30 7.13 16.23
C GLY A 275 15.54 8.27 15.56
N THR A 276 15.73 9.52 15.98
CA THR A 276 15.23 10.67 15.22
C THR A 276 15.95 10.78 13.88
N TYR A 277 15.25 11.24 12.85
CA TYR A 277 15.84 11.45 11.53
C TYR A 277 15.46 12.81 10.94
N THR A 278 16.25 13.24 9.97
CA THR A 278 15.95 14.37 9.10
C THR A 278 16.15 13.91 7.65
N TYR A 279 15.07 13.91 6.87
CA TYR A 279 15.10 13.71 5.43
C TYR A 279 15.01 15.08 4.74
N THR A 280 15.98 15.41 3.90
CA THR A 280 15.94 16.62 3.08
C THR A 280 15.66 16.21 1.63
N PRO A 281 14.54 16.63 1.01
CA PRO A 281 14.25 16.36 -0.39
C PRO A 281 15.32 16.89 -1.34
N GLY A 282 15.38 16.35 -2.56
CA GLY A 282 16.10 16.98 -3.66
C GLY A 282 15.44 18.31 -4.06
N ALA A 283 16.22 19.23 -4.64
CA ALA A 283 15.67 20.48 -5.17
C ALA A 283 14.70 20.18 -6.33
N GLY A 284 13.42 20.58 -6.19
CA GLY A 284 12.38 20.25 -7.17
C GLY A 284 12.01 18.76 -7.21
N PHE A 285 12.09 18.05 -6.07
CA PHE A 285 11.74 16.64 -5.99
C PHE A 285 10.25 16.38 -6.23
N ASP A 286 9.92 15.79 -7.37
CA ASP A 286 8.62 15.16 -7.67
C ASP A 286 8.83 13.71 -8.12
N GLY A 287 8.37 12.76 -7.32
CA GLY A 287 8.50 11.33 -7.57
C GLY A 287 8.50 10.49 -6.29
N VAL A 288 9.22 9.38 -6.36
CA VAL A 288 9.45 8.47 -5.23
C VAL A 288 10.91 8.47 -4.83
N ASP A 289 11.16 8.57 -3.53
CA ASP A 289 12.46 8.26 -2.94
C ASP A 289 12.32 7.17 -1.87
N THR A 290 13.41 6.46 -1.55
CA THR A 290 13.40 5.36 -0.58
C THR A 290 14.72 5.25 0.18
N PHE A 291 14.66 5.12 1.50
CA PHE A 291 15.85 4.92 2.34
C PHE A 291 15.68 3.79 3.34
N ARG A 292 16.69 2.91 3.45
CA ARG A 292 16.66 1.76 4.35
C ARG A 292 17.39 2.06 5.64
N VAL A 293 16.69 1.92 6.77
CA VAL A 293 17.28 1.95 8.11
C VAL A 293 17.24 0.54 8.70
N VAL A 294 18.34 0.14 9.34
CA VAL A 294 18.41 -1.08 10.16
C VAL A 294 18.49 -0.67 11.62
N ALA A 295 17.64 -1.27 12.46
CA ALA A 295 17.73 -1.19 13.92
C ALA A 295 18.45 -2.44 14.44
N VAL A 296 19.46 -2.25 15.28
CA VAL A 296 20.32 -3.30 15.85
C VAL A 296 20.38 -3.12 17.37
N ASP A 297 20.19 -4.19 18.14
CA ASP A 297 20.34 -4.16 19.59
C ASP A 297 21.83 -4.12 20.01
N VAL A 298 22.13 -3.68 21.24
CA VAL A 298 23.49 -3.77 21.82
C VAL A 298 23.68 -4.97 22.75
N GLY A 299 22.74 -5.92 22.75
CA GLY A 299 22.79 -7.11 23.57
C GLY A 299 23.69 -8.21 22.98
N PRO A 300 23.89 -9.33 23.69
CA PRO A 300 24.43 -10.52 23.06
C PRO A 300 23.38 -11.06 22.10
N HIS A 301 23.75 -11.27 20.83
CA HIS A 301 22.84 -11.76 19.79
C HIS A 301 22.56 -13.27 19.88
N VAL A 302 22.36 -13.76 21.11
CA VAL A 302 22.18 -15.18 21.44
C VAL A 302 20.72 -15.46 21.73
N ASN A 303 20.14 -16.38 20.95
CA ASN A 303 18.85 -16.96 21.24
C ASN A 303 18.94 -18.49 21.13
N LEU A 304 18.82 -19.20 22.25
CA LEU A 304 18.91 -20.67 22.28
C LEU A 304 17.72 -21.37 21.61
N LEU A 305 16.63 -20.63 21.35
CA LEU A 305 15.47 -21.12 20.62
C LEU A 305 15.48 -20.67 19.14
N ASP A 306 16.18 -19.59 18.80
CA ASP A 306 16.49 -19.17 17.41
C ASP A 306 18.01 -18.95 17.21
N PRO A 307 18.82 -20.02 17.08
CA PRO A 307 20.28 -19.91 17.00
C PRO A 307 20.82 -19.13 15.78
N PHE A 308 19.94 -18.79 14.83
CA PHE A 308 20.24 -17.99 13.65
C PHE A 308 19.44 -16.67 13.64
N ARG A 309 19.08 -16.14 14.82
CA ARG A 309 18.36 -14.87 14.93
C ARG A 309 19.11 -13.76 14.20
N ARG A 310 18.34 -12.82 13.63
CA ARG A 310 18.92 -11.65 12.98
C ARG A 310 19.60 -10.75 14.02
N ILE A 311 20.71 -10.12 13.63
CA ILE A 311 21.38 -9.07 14.43
C ILE A 311 20.49 -7.82 14.55
N GLY A 312 19.59 -7.61 13.60
CA GLY A 312 18.65 -6.49 13.58
C GLY A 312 17.57 -6.65 12.51
N THR A 313 16.64 -5.70 12.46
CA THR A 313 15.57 -5.64 11.45
C THR A 313 15.68 -4.38 10.60
N SER A 314 15.09 -4.40 9.41
CA SER A 314 15.26 -3.36 8.39
C SER A 314 13.93 -2.79 7.92
N ALA A 315 13.76 -1.47 8.03
CA ALA A 315 12.67 -0.71 7.44
C ALA A 315 13.12 -0.08 6.12
N ASP A 316 12.41 -0.38 5.03
CA ASP A 316 12.44 0.42 3.80
C ASP A 316 11.42 1.55 3.93
N ASN A 317 11.91 2.78 4.13
CA ASN A 317 11.08 3.96 4.28
C ASN A 317 10.84 4.58 2.91
N LEU A 318 9.59 4.96 2.66
CA LEU A 318 9.09 5.48 1.40
C LEU A 318 8.87 7.00 1.50
N VAL A 319 9.30 7.74 0.49
CA VAL A 319 8.99 9.16 0.31
C VAL A 319 8.24 9.31 -1.01
N ASN A 320 7.10 10.00 -0.99
CA ASN A 320 6.23 10.12 -2.16
C ASN A 320 5.62 11.53 -2.26
N GLN A 321 5.99 12.27 -3.31
CA GLN A 321 5.40 13.57 -3.67
C GLN A 321 5.11 13.56 -5.17
N ARG A 322 3.88 13.88 -5.60
CA ARG A 322 3.48 13.98 -7.03
C ARG A 322 4.02 12.82 -7.90
N ALA A 323 3.96 11.61 -7.33
CA ALA A 323 4.64 10.43 -7.87
C ALA A 323 3.85 9.71 -8.97
N ILE A 324 2.53 9.88 -8.98
CA ILE A 324 1.69 9.59 -10.14
C ILE A 324 1.50 10.93 -10.86
N ARG A 325 1.63 10.92 -12.19
CA ARG A 325 1.28 12.05 -13.06
C ARG A 325 0.37 11.56 -14.17
N PHE A 326 -0.52 12.41 -14.66
CA PHE A 326 -1.32 12.14 -15.86
C PHE A 326 -0.70 12.82 -17.08
N THR A 327 -0.92 12.26 -18.26
CA THR A 327 -0.59 12.86 -19.56
C THR A 327 -1.78 12.66 -20.48
N PHE A 328 -2.45 13.77 -20.79
CA PHE A 328 -3.71 13.80 -21.51
C PHE A 328 -3.51 14.09 -23.00
N ALA A 329 -3.71 13.08 -23.83
CA ALA A 329 -3.69 13.18 -25.28
C ALA A 329 -5.11 13.38 -25.80
N TYR A 330 -5.47 14.63 -26.07
CA TYR A 330 -6.80 15.00 -26.56
C TYR A 330 -6.93 14.58 -28.03
N ARG A 331 -7.94 13.75 -28.34
CA ARG A 331 -8.17 13.16 -29.67
C ARG A 331 -9.42 13.79 -30.31
N ASP A 332 -10.41 12.98 -30.67
CA ASP A 332 -11.64 13.40 -31.31
C ASP A 332 -12.51 14.24 -30.37
N GLY A 333 -13.18 15.26 -30.91
CA GLY A 333 -13.90 16.27 -30.13
C GLY A 333 -13.03 17.14 -29.22
N SER A 334 -11.71 17.20 -29.45
CA SER A 334 -10.79 18.04 -28.66
C SER A 334 -11.08 19.55 -28.75
N GLU A 335 -11.91 20.00 -29.70
CA GLU A 335 -12.48 21.34 -29.76
C GLU A 335 -13.45 21.65 -28.61
N HIS A 336 -14.13 20.64 -28.05
CA HIS A 336 -15.01 20.80 -26.90
C HIS A 336 -14.20 20.95 -25.59
N TRP A 337 -12.95 20.49 -25.58
CA TRP A 337 -12.03 20.64 -24.47
C TRP A 337 -11.36 22.02 -24.46
N THR A 338 -12.08 23.04 -23.97
CA THR A 338 -11.55 24.40 -23.79
C THR A 338 -10.40 24.44 -22.76
N PRO A 339 -9.52 25.46 -22.74
CA PRO A 339 -8.42 25.56 -21.79
C PRO A 339 -8.85 25.42 -20.32
N GLU A 340 -10.04 25.91 -19.98
CA GLU A 340 -10.65 25.85 -18.64
C GLU A 340 -11.07 24.42 -18.29
N ARG A 341 -11.68 23.69 -19.23
CA ARG A 341 -12.03 22.26 -19.08
C ARG A 341 -10.78 21.39 -18.94
N ARG A 342 -9.74 21.67 -19.73
CA ARG A 342 -8.43 21.00 -19.61
C ARG A 342 -7.77 21.30 -18.27
N ALA A 343 -7.86 22.54 -17.77
CA ALA A 343 -7.35 22.89 -16.44
C ALA A 343 -8.11 22.18 -15.32
N ALA A 344 -9.45 22.10 -15.39
CA ALA A 344 -10.27 21.39 -14.42
C ALA A 344 -9.97 19.88 -14.37
N LEU A 345 -9.73 19.24 -15.53
CA LEU A 345 -9.32 17.82 -15.56
C LEU A 345 -7.92 17.60 -14.94
N ASN A 346 -6.98 18.54 -15.13
CA ASN A 346 -5.67 18.47 -14.47
C ASN A 346 -5.76 18.68 -12.95
N ASP A 347 -6.63 19.58 -12.47
CA ASP A 347 -6.89 19.75 -11.03
C ASP A 347 -7.56 18.50 -10.41
N VAL A 348 -8.51 17.88 -11.11
CA VAL A 348 -9.06 16.57 -10.73
C VAL A 348 -7.97 15.52 -10.60
N ALA A 349 -7.09 15.41 -11.60
CA ALA A 349 -6.00 14.44 -11.61
C ALA A 349 -5.03 14.67 -10.44
N ASP A 350 -4.59 15.91 -10.22
CA ASP A 350 -3.71 16.29 -9.11
C ASP A 350 -4.36 16.04 -7.73
N ARG A 351 -5.67 16.31 -7.56
CA ARG A 351 -6.42 16.00 -6.34
C ARG A 351 -6.59 14.49 -6.12
N LEU A 352 -6.83 13.71 -7.19
CA LEU A 352 -7.06 12.27 -7.09
C LEU A 352 -5.77 11.51 -6.74
N VAL A 353 -4.60 11.92 -7.24
CA VAL A 353 -3.34 11.25 -6.89
C VAL A 353 -2.93 11.44 -5.43
N GLU A 354 -3.46 12.46 -4.72
CA GLU A 354 -3.19 12.63 -3.28
C GLU A 354 -3.70 11.45 -2.42
N TYR A 355 -4.66 10.66 -2.92
CA TYR A 355 -5.18 9.48 -2.21
C TYR A 355 -4.23 8.28 -2.25
N PHE A 356 -3.25 8.24 -3.16
CA PHE A 356 -2.48 7.04 -3.47
C PHE A 356 -0.99 7.20 -3.15
N THR A 357 -0.35 6.15 -2.65
CA THR A 357 1.12 6.06 -2.65
C THR A 357 1.66 4.90 -3.49
N VAL A 358 2.75 5.18 -4.18
CA VAL A 358 3.41 4.27 -5.12
C VAL A 358 4.87 4.04 -4.75
N THR A 359 5.40 2.87 -5.08
CA THR A 359 6.78 2.45 -4.77
C THR A 359 7.79 2.84 -5.87
N ARG A 360 7.27 3.30 -7.02
CA ARG A 360 7.98 3.85 -8.18
C ARG A 360 7.16 5.04 -8.69
N ALA A 361 7.80 6.06 -9.23
CA ALA A 361 7.06 7.13 -9.89
C ALA A 361 6.55 6.64 -11.26
N VAL A 362 5.33 7.04 -11.63
CA VAL A 362 4.66 6.63 -12.87
C VAL A 362 4.03 7.84 -13.57
N THR A 363 3.95 7.75 -14.89
CA THR A 363 3.09 8.61 -15.70
C THR A 363 1.99 7.72 -16.28
N LEU A 364 0.75 8.17 -16.22
CA LEU A 364 -0.41 7.53 -16.83
C LEU A 364 -0.76 8.26 -18.12
N THR A 365 -0.78 7.55 -19.24
CA THR A 365 -1.25 8.06 -20.54
C THR A 365 -2.75 7.87 -20.64
N TYR A 366 -3.48 8.92 -21.01
CA TYR A 366 -4.92 8.84 -21.27
C TYR A 366 -5.28 9.52 -22.57
N ASP A 367 -6.09 8.84 -23.37
CA ASP A 367 -6.71 9.42 -24.55
C ASP A 367 -8.03 10.06 -24.15
N ILE A 368 -8.16 11.35 -24.49
CA ILE A 368 -9.27 12.19 -24.04
C ILE A 368 -10.17 12.52 -25.24
N LEU A 369 -11.38 11.99 -25.21
CA LEU A 369 -12.42 12.21 -26.21
C LEU A 369 -13.38 13.33 -25.74
N GLY A 370 -13.99 14.03 -26.69
CA GLY A 370 -15.05 15.00 -26.43
C GLY A 370 -16.28 14.74 -27.31
N GLU A 371 -17.45 14.94 -26.74
CA GLU A 371 -18.74 14.85 -27.42
C GLU A 371 -19.56 16.11 -27.15
N ASN A 372 -20.60 16.34 -27.93
CA ASN A 372 -21.53 17.46 -27.73
C ASN A 372 -22.94 17.06 -28.18
N ASP A 373 -23.56 16.14 -27.45
CA ASP A 373 -24.91 15.68 -27.70
C ASP A 373 -25.79 15.87 -26.45
N ALA A 374 -26.80 16.73 -26.55
CA ALA A 374 -27.73 16.98 -25.46
C ALA A 374 -28.82 15.89 -25.33
N THR A 375 -28.88 14.91 -26.24
CA THR A 375 -29.86 13.80 -26.21
C THR A 375 -29.32 12.56 -25.50
N SER A 376 -28.02 12.27 -25.64
CA SER A 376 -27.34 11.22 -24.88
C SER A 376 -27.44 11.44 -23.37
N ARG A 377 -27.87 10.38 -22.68
CA ARG A 377 -27.95 10.30 -21.21
C ARG A 377 -26.58 10.08 -20.57
N THR A 378 -25.56 9.74 -21.35
CA THR A 378 -24.18 9.54 -20.88
C THR A 378 -23.49 10.90 -20.75
N LEU A 379 -23.05 11.22 -19.54
CA LEU A 379 -22.36 12.48 -19.22
C LEU A 379 -20.86 12.39 -19.51
N ALA A 380 -20.26 11.26 -19.14
CA ALA A 380 -18.87 10.91 -19.32
C ALA A 380 -18.72 9.40 -19.14
N TRP A 381 -17.53 8.86 -19.43
CA TRP A 381 -17.09 7.52 -19.04
C TRP A 381 -15.57 7.46 -19.01
N ALA A 382 -14.99 6.44 -18.35
CA ALA A 382 -13.58 6.12 -18.51
C ALA A 382 -13.28 4.62 -18.38
N TRP A 383 -12.25 4.18 -19.11
CA TRP A 383 -11.87 2.79 -19.29
C TRP A 383 -10.34 2.60 -19.17
N SER A 384 -9.91 1.37 -18.90
CA SER A 384 -8.53 0.90 -19.01
C SER A 384 -8.55 -0.63 -19.14
N ASP A 385 -7.90 -1.17 -20.17
CA ASP A 385 -8.04 -2.59 -20.55
C ASP A 385 -7.58 -3.56 -19.45
N PRO A 386 -8.18 -4.76 -19.34
CA PRO A 386 -7.67 -5.81 -18.48
C PRO A 386 -6.30 -6.31 -18.98
N LEU A 387 -5.39 -6.65 -18.06
CA LEU A 387 -4.05 -7.19 -18.38
C LEU A 387 -4.05 -8.47 -19.22
N SER A 388 -5.17 -9.21 -19.25
CA SER A 388 -5.34 -10.43 -20.03
C SER A 388 -6.82 -10.74 -20.21
N GLN A 389 -7.14 -11.48 -21.27
CA GLN A 389 -8.48 -12.03 -21.53
C GLN A 389 -8.61 -13.51 -21.10
N GLU A 390 -7.54 -14.12 -20.58
CA GLU A 390 -7.53 -15.51 -20.09
C GLU A 390 -8.42 -15.71 -18.85
N PRO A 391 -8.98 -16.90 -18.59
CA PRO A 391 -9.80 -17.18 -17.41
C PRO A 391 -9.12 -16.80 -16.07
N GLY A 392 -9.72 -15.87 -15.32
CA GLY A 392 -9.15 -15.35 -14.08
C GLY A 392 -9.68 -13.98 -13.65
N TYR A 393 -9.06 -13.43 -12.60
CA TYR A 393 -9.32 -12.08 -12.09
C TYR A 393 -8.16 -11.15 -12.44
N TRP A 394 -8.40 -10.13 -13.28
CA TRP A 394 -7.36 -9.27 -13.83
C TRP A 394 -7.45 -7.82 -13.38
N ARG A 395 -6.30 -7.14 -13.40
CA ARG A 395 -6.21 -5.70 -13.18
C ARG A 395 -6.46 -4.97 -14.48
N THR A 396 -6.94 -3.73 -14.40
CA THR A 396 -6.75 -2.79 -15.52
C THR A 396 -5.26 -2.49 -15.69
N VAL A 397 -4.85 -2.06 -16.89
CA VAL A 397 -3.52 -1.55 -17.19
C VAL A 397 -3.13 -0.43 -16.20
N VAL A 398 -4.00 0.57 -16.00
CA VAL A 398 -3.80 1.67 -15.03
C VAL A 398 -3.59 1.13 -13.61
N GLN A 399 -4.44 0.22 -13.15
CA GLN A 399 -4.34 -0.37 -11.82
C GLN A 399 -3.02 -1.12 -11.64
N ASN A 400 -2.59 -1.89 -12.64
CA ASN A 400 -1.29 -2.54 -12.60
C ASN A 400 -0.13 -1.55 -12.59
N LYS A 401 -0.17 -0.52 -13.44
CA LYS A 401 0.88 0.50 -13.59
C LYS A 401 1.10 1.25 -12.28
N ILE A 402 0.02 1.67 -11.60
CA ILE A 402 0.09 2.31 -10.28
C ILE A 402 0.62 1.36 -9.20
N ILE A 403 0.09 0.14 -9.09
CA ILE A 403 0.43 -0.79 -7.99
C ILE A 403 1.87 -1.34 -8.12
N SER A 404 2.30 -1.65 -9.35
CA SER A 404 3.60 -2.29 -9.61
C SER A 404 4.69 -1.31 -10.04
N GLY A 405 4.33 -0.15 -10.61
CA GLY A 405 5.25 0.72 -11.32
C GLY A 405 5.89 0.05 -12.54
N VAL A 406 5.16 -0.86 -13.20
CA VAL A 406 5.53 -1.52 -14.46
C VAL A 406 4.50 -1.13 -15.52
N ASP A 407 5.01 -0.62 -16.62
CA ASP A 407 4.27 -0.41 -17.86
C ASP A 407 3.98 -1.77 -18.53
N ALA A 408 2.74 -2.03 -18.91
CA ALA A 408 2.29 -3.36 -19.39
C ALA A 408 1.84 -3.34 -20.87
N ASN A 409 1.50 -2.17 -21.37
CA ASN A 409 0.95 -1.86 -22.70
C ASN A 409 1.94 -1.03 -23.55
N GLY A 410 2.99 -0.45 -22.95
CA GLY A 410 4.10 0.17 -23.65
C GLY A 410 3.83 1.63 -24.03
N GLU A 411 3.83 1.95 -25.33
CA GLU A 411 3.50 3.30 -25.81
C GLU A 411 2.01 3.49 -26.14
N ALA A 412 1.18 2.47 -25.90
CA ALA A 412 -0.26 2.61 -25.93
C ALA A 412 -0.77 3.55 -24.81
N SER A 413 -2.02 4.00 -24.93
CA SER A 413 -2.67 4.71 -23.83
C SER A 413 -2.97 3.73 -22.68
N ASP A 414 -2.80 4.15 -21.43
CA ASP A 414 -3.14 3.32 -20.26
C ASP A 414 -4.65 3.22 -20.09
N GLY A 415 -5.37 4.27 -20.50
CA GLY A 415 -6.82 4.32 -20.47
C GLY A 415 -7.39 5.40 -21.40
N GLN A 416 -8.71 5.52 -21.34
CA GLN A 416 -9.46 6.47 -22.15
C GLN A 416 -10.53 7.14 -21.28
N ILE A 417 -10.82 8.41 -21.54
CA ILE A 417 -11.88 9.18 -20.86
C ILE A 417 -12.64 9.95 -21.94
N ALA A 418 -13.97 9.87 -21.96
CA ALA A 418 -14.83 10.68 -22.81
C ALA A 418 -15.71 11.61 -21.98
N TYR A 419 -16.05 12.79 -22.53
CA TYR A 419 -16.94 13.77 -21.91
C TYR A 419 -17.95 14.33 -22.90
N ASN A 420 -19.22 14.26 -22.54
CA ASN A 420 -20.32 14.86 -23.29
C ASN A 420 -20.59 16.29 -22.79
N PHE A 421 -20.18 17.27 -23.61
CA PHE A 421 -20.33 18.69 -23.35
C PHE A 421 -21.61 19.31 -23.93
N GLY A 422 -22.55 18.49 -24.42
CA GLY A 422 -23.92 18.93 -24.75
C GLY A 422 -24.72 19.35 -23.51
N HIS A 423 -24.27 18.92 -22.33
CA HIS A 423 -24.82 19.27 -21.01
C HIS A 423 -24.14 20.50 -20.38
N LYS A 424 -24.80 21.12 -19.40
CA LYS A 424 -24.24 22.23 -18.60
C LYS A 424 -23.25 21.70 -17.56
N TRP A 425 -22.07 22.33 -17.44
CA TRP A 425 -20.98 21.85 -16.59
C TRP A 425 -20.36 22.98 -15.73
N GLY A 426 -20.48 22.85 -14.41
CA GLY A 426 -19.76 23.67 -13.44
C GLY A 426 -18.34 23.13 -13.23
N LEU A 427 -17.33 23.91 -13.62
CA LEU A 427 -15.91 23.49 -13.70
C LEU A 427 -15.08 23.75 -12.43
N GLY A 428 -15.69 24.20 -11.34
CA GLY A 428 -14.98 24.60 -10.12
C GLY A 428 -15.67 24.17 -8.83
N ASP A 429 -15.13 24.60 -7.69
CA ASP A 429 -15.62 24.18 -6.37
C ASP A 429 -16.98 24.77 -5.97
N THR A 430 -17.54 25.67 -6.79
CA THR A 430 -18.93 26.17 -6.76
C THR A 430 -19.60 25.78 -8.07
N VAL A 431 -20.80 25.18 -8.01
CA VAL A 431 -21.59 24.67 -9.14
C VAL A 431 -23.03 25.14 -8.97
N ALA A 432 -23.68 25.63 -10.02
CA ALA A 432 -25.08 26.06 -9.97
C ALA A 432 -26.04 24.86 -9.90
N SER A 433 -27.27 25.07 -9.42
CA SER A 433 -28.27 24.02 -9.27
C SER A 433 -28.76 23.42 -10.60
N ASP A 434 -28.49 24.08 -11.72
CA ASP A 434 -28.83 23.63 -13.09
C ASP A 434 -27.60 23.17 -13.90
N GLU A 435 -26.47 22.91 -13.24
CA GLU A 435 -25.22 22.43 -13.84
C GLU A 435 -24.82 21.05 -13.27
N TYR A 436 -24.21 20.19 -14.08
CA TYR A 436 -23.48 19.03 -13.57
C TYR A 436 -22.13 19.45 -12.98
N ALA A 437 -21.79 18.92 -11.81
CA ALA A 437 -20.50 19.18 -11.17
C ALA A 437 -19.38 18.37 -11.84
N PHE A 438 -18.51 19.04 -12.62
CA PHE A 438 -17.46 18.39 -13.40
C PHE A 438 -16.46 17.62 -12.53
N THR A 439 -15.91 18.26 -11.49
CA THR A 439 -14.89 17.66 -10.61
C THR A 439 -15.29 16.30 -10.02
N PRO A 440 -16.45 16.11 -9.37
CA PRO A 440 -16.83 14.82 -8.80
C PRO A 440 -17.21 13.76 -9.86
N VAL A 441 -17.72 14.14 -11.03
CA VAL A 441 -17.91 13.19 -12.14
C VAL A 441 -16.55 12.73 -12.66
N ALA A 442 -15.58 13.63 -12.83
CA ALA A 442 -14.24 13.26 -13.28
C ALA A 442 -13.46 12.40 -12.27
N ILE A 443 -13.67 12.56 -10.96
CA ILE A 443 -13.14 11.62 -9.96
C ILE A 443 -13.81 10.24 -10.10
N HIS A 444 -15.13 10.22 -10.30
CA HIS A 444 -15.93 9.00 -10.46
C HIS A 444 -15.51 8.19 -11.69
N GLU A 445 -15.48 8.80 -12.89
CA GLU A 445 -15.09 8.09 -14.11
C GLU A 445 -13.68 7.51 -14.00
N ILE A 446 -12.70 8.32 -13.56
CA ILE A 446 -11.31 7.86 -13.49
C ILE A 446 -11.18 6.66 -12.53
N LEU A 447 -12.02 6.54 -11.50
CA LEU A 447 -12.03 5.38 -10.61
C LEU A 447 -12.49 4.08 -11.30
N HIS A 448 -13.34 4.12 -12.32
CA HIS A 448 -13.64 2.96 -13.16
C HIS A 448 -12.37 2.44 -13.88
N SER A 449 -11.59 3.33 -14.50
CA SER A 449 -10.29 2.97 -15.11
C SER A 449 -9.25 2.48 -14.08
N PHE A 450 -9.40 2.84 -12.80
CA PHE A 450 -8.62 2.29 -11.67
C PHE A 450 -9.16 0.91 -11.19
N GLY A 451 -10.13 0.33 -11.88
CA GLY A 451 -10.71 -0.98 -11.57
C GLY A 451 -11.72 -0.97 -10.41
N PHE A 452 -12.35 0.18 -10.11
CA PHE A 452 -13.65 0.21 -9.43
C PHE A 452 -14.73 -0.09 -10.50
N MET A 453 -14.72 -1.31 -11.03
CA MET A 453 -15.49 -1.71 -12.20
C MET A 453 -15.66 -3.23 -12.18
N SER A 454 -16.87 -3.67 -12.51
CA SER A 454 -17.26 -5.09 -12.61
C SER A 454 -17.35 -5.51 -14.07
N PHE A 455 -16.98 -6.75 -14.38
CA PHE A 455 -17.28 -7.41 -15.66
C PHE A 455 -18.51 -8.34 -15.57
N ILE A 456 -19.27 -8.27 -14.45
CA ILE A 456 -20.53 -9.01 -14.30
C ILE A 456 -21.61 -8.29 -15.12
N GLU A 457 -22.10 -8.97 -16.15
CA GLU A 457 -23.14 -8.50 -17.05
C GLU A 457 -24.55 -8.88 -16.55
N ARG A 458 -25.57 -8.57 -17.35
CA ARG A 458 -26.98 -8.80 -16.98
C ARG A 458 -27.31 -10.29 -16.80
N PRO A 459 -28.42 -10.62 -16.09
CA PRO A 459 -28.94 -11.98 -15.99
C PRO A 459 -28.95 -12.74 -17.32
N GLY A 460 -28.35 -13.93 -17.36
CA GLY A 460 -28.24 -14.78 -18.54
C GLY A 460 -27.05 -14.51 -19.47
N GLU A 461 -26.33 -13.38 -19.35
CA GLU A 461 -25.21 -13.02 -20.24
C GLU A 461 -23.82 -13.33 -19.66
N ASN A 462 -23.73 -13.69 -18.37
CA ASN A 462 -22.49 -14.08 -17.68
C ASN A 462 -21.96 -15.47 -18.10
N VAL A 463 -21.52 -15.60 -19.35
CA VAL A 463 -20.96 -16.86 -19.91
C VAL A 463 -19.43 -16.93 -19.87
N GLU A 464 -18.78 -15.78 -19.74
CA GLU A 464 -17.32 -15.68 -19.74
C GLU A 464 -16.66 -16.15 -18.43
N ARG A 465 -15.33 -16.24 -18.45
CA ARG A 465 -14.51 -16.67 -17.29
C ARG A 465 -13.47 -15.64 -16.86
N THR A 466 -13.58 -14.43 -17.41
CA THR A 466 -12.57 -13.39 -17.32
C THR A 466 -13.19 -12.19 -16.65
N TRP A 467 -12.68 -11.86 -15.47
CA TRP A 467 -13.31 -10.95 -14.52
C TRP A 467 -12.32 -9.88 -14.06
N MET A 468 -12.83 -8.79 -13.51
CA MET A 468 -11.97 -7.79 -12.89
C MET A 468 -11.57 -8.21 -11.48
N VAL A 469 -10.44 -7.68 -11.00
CA VAL A 469 -9.99 -7.83 -9.60
C VAL A 469 -11.01 -7.32 -8.58
N PHE A 470 -11.98 -6.51 -9.00
CA PHE A 470 -13.18 -6.13 -8.23
C PHE A 470 -14.13 -7.31 -7.98
N ASP A 471 -14.40 -8.12 -9.01
CA ASP A 471 -15.42 -9.18 -9.00
C ASP A 471 -15.09 -10.32 -8.03
N GLN A 472 -13.80 -10.55 -7.75
CA GLN A 472 -13.37 -11.50 -6.72
C GLN A 472 -13.88 -11.16 -5.30
N PHE A 473 -14.39 -9.95 -5.09
CA PHE A 473 -14.97 -9.50 -3.83
C PHE A 473 -16.51 -9.48 -3.84
N VAL A 474 -17.16 -9.73 -4.98
CA VAL A 474 -18.62 -9.78 -5.07
C VAL A 474 -19.17 -10.98 -4.30
N VAL A 475 -20.14 -10.71 -3.43
CA VAL A 475 -20.84 -11.69 -2.59
C VAL A 475 -22.31 -11.30 -2.39
N THR A 476 -23.12 -12.27 -2.05
CA THR A 476 -24.48 -12.06 -1.51
C THR A 476 -24.44 -11.65 -0.03
N ALA A 477 -25.59 -11.28 0.54
CA ALA A 477 -25.72 -10.83 1.93
C ALA A 477 -25.24 -11.83 3.00
N ASP A 478 -25.15 -13.13 2.69
CA ASP A 478 -24.63 -14.16 3.62
C ASP A 478 -23.14 -14.51 3.40
N GLY A 479 -22.50 -13.91 2.39
CA GLY A 479 -21.12 -14.15 2.02
C GLY A 479 -20.91 -15.22 0.94
N SER A 480 -21.98 -15.80 0.37
CA SER A 480 -21.89 -16.73 -0.76
C SER A 480 -21.38 -16.01 -2.02
N ARG A 481 -20.55 -16.69 -2.81
CA ARG A 481 -19.82 -16.15 -3.97
C ARG A 481 -20.45 -16.67 -5.27
N PRO A 482 -20.75 -15.80 -6.25
CA PRO A 482 -21.39 -16.21 -7.51
C PRO A 482 -20.41 -16.72 -8.58
N ILE A 483 -19.12 -16.41 -8.44
CA ILE A 483 -18.04 -16.90 -9.33
C ILE A 483 -17.30 -18.04 -8.62
N ASP A 484 -17.15 -19.18 -9.30
CA ASP A 484 -16.59 -20.41 -8.77
C ASP A 484 -15.03 -20.49 -8.82
N SER A 485 -14.46 -21.65 -8.51
CA SER A 485 -13.01 -21.88 -8.51
C SER A 485 -12.38 -22.02 -9.91
N ASP A 486 -13.20 -22.29 -10.91
CA ASP A 486 -12.81 -22.43 -12.32
C ASP A 486 -13.19 -21.15 -13.11
N TYR A 487 -13.54 -20.08 -12.37
CA TYR A 487 -14.01 -18.77 -12.82
C TYR A 487 -15.33 -18.77 -13.59
N GLY A 488 -16.17 -19.80 -13.46
CA GLY A 488 -17.53 -19.79 -14.00
C GLY A 488 -18.50 -19.00 -13.12
N TRP A 489 -19.46 -18.31 -13.75
CA TRP A 489 -20.61 -17.73 -13.06
C TRP A 489 -21.68 -18.80 -12.79
N ASP A 490 -22.26 -18.79 -11.59
CA ASP A 490 -23.41 -19.62 -11.24
C ASP A 490 -24.73 -18.84 -11.45
N ALA A 491 -25.54 -19.30 -12.40
CA ALA A 491 -26.81 -18.67 -12.76
C ALA A 491 -27.90 -18.73 -11.65
N GLU A 492 -27.70 -19.44 -10.53
CA GLU A 492 -28.56 -19.28 -9.34
C GLU A 492 -28.47 -17.84 -8.77
N PHE A 493 -27.40 -17.11 -9.07
CA PHE A 493 -27.18 -15.74 -8.60
C PHE A 493 -27.74 -14.63 -9.51
N ASP A 494 -28.22 -14.96 -10.71
CA ASP A 494 -28.83 -14.02 -11.66
C ASP A 494 -29.94 -13.11 -11.04
N PRO A 495 -30.86 -13.59 -10.18
CA PRO A 495 -31.86 -12.72 -9.58
C PRO A 495 -31.28 -11.58 -8.73
N TYR A 496 -30.13 -11.81 -8.09
CA TYR A 496 -29.48 -10.82 -7.21
C TYR A 496 -28.96 -9.61 -7.99
N LEU A 497 -28.63 -9.78 -9.28
CA LEU A 497 -28.21 -8.69 -10.18
C LEU A 497 -29.32 -7.64 -10.41
N THR A 498 -30.58 -8.01 -10.16
CA THR A 498 -31.75 -7.12 -10.22
C THR A 498 -32.35 -6.82 -8.84
N GLY A 499 -31.52 -6.88 -7.79
CA GLY A 499 -31.89 -6.51 -6.41
C GLY A 499 -32.79 -7.53 -5.71
N GLN A 500 -33.17 -8.62 -6.37
CA GLN A 500 -33.92 -9.71 -5.75
C GLN A 500 -33.04 -10.41 -4.71
N ASN A 501 -33.66 -11.12 -3.76
CA ASN A 501 -32.98 -11.82 -2.67
C ASN A 501 -32.07 -10.94 -1.77
N GLY A 502 -32.10 -9.62 -1.91
CA GLY A 502 -31.27 -8.65 -1.17
C GLY A 502 -30.17 -7.98 -1.99
N GLY A 503 -30.00 -8.32 -3.27
CA GLY A 503 -28.97 -7.73 -4.13
C GLY A 503 -27.56 -8.27 -3.87
N MET A 504 -26.58 -7.63 -4.52
CA MET A 504 -25.16 -7.98 -4.40
C MET A 504 -24.38 -6.96 -3.55
N TYR A 505 -23.23 -7.41 -3.03
CA TYR A 505 -22.39 -6.65 -2.12
C TYR A 505 -20.90 -6.83 -2.44
N PHE A 506 -20.10 -5.81 -2.14
CA PHE A 506 -18.64 -5.90 -2.11
C PHE A 506 -18.16 -6.34 -0.71
N GLY A 507 -17.52 -7.51 -0.66
CA GLY A 507 -17.05 -8.20 0.54
C GLY A 507 -15.55 -8.06 0.82
N GLY A 508 -14.87 -7.09 0.21
CA GLY A 508 -13.45 -6.81 0.48
C GLY A 508 -13.19 -6.42 1.94
N ALA A 509 -12.11 -6.93 2.52
CA ALA A 509 -11.88 -6.87 3.97
C ALA A 509 -11.64 -5.44 4.49
N ASN A 510 -11.01 -4.56 3.71
CA ASN A 510 -10.78 -3.17 4.08
C ASN A 510 -12.07 -2.35 3.95
N ALA A 511 -12.83 -2.55 2.87
CA ALA A 511 -14.14 -1.94 2.67
C ALA A 511 -15.13 -2.32 3.78
N VAL A 512 -15.23 -3.62 4.08
CA VAL A 512 -16.08 -4.17 5.15
C VAL A 512 -15.69 -3.64 6.53
N ALA A 513 -14.39 -3.56 6.83
CA ALA A 513 -13.92 -3.01 8.10
C ALA A 513 -14.17 -1.49 8.24
N ALA A 514 -14.18 -0.75 7.12
CA ALA A 514 -14.44 0.69 7.10
C ALA A 514 -15.94 1.04 7.12
N TYR A 515 -16.80 0.20 6.55
CA TYR A 515 -18.26 0.38 6.54
C TYR A 515 -18.94 -0.23 7.77
N GLY A 516 -18.39 -1.32 8.32
CA GLY A 516 -18.98 -2.07 9.43
C GLY A 516 -19.86 -3.27 8.99
N GLY A 517 -19.84 -3.62 7.70
CA GLY A 517 -20.61 -4.72 7.11
C GLY A 517 -20.28 -4.90 5.63
N LEU A 518 -20.98 -5.82 4.95
CA LEU A 518 -20.89 -5.94 3.49
C LEU A 518 -21.40 -4.66 2.81
N VAL A 519 -20.69 -4.17 1.79
CA VAL A 519 -21.00 -2.88 1.13
C VAL A 519 -22.00 -3.11 -0.01
N PRO A 520 -23.22 -2.53 0.02
CA PRO A 520 -24.23 -2.78 -1.02
C PRO A 520 -23.81 -2.21 -2.38
N LEU A 521 -23.97 -3.04 -3.43
CA LEU A 521 -23.72 -2.66 -4.82
C LEU A 521 -25.03 -2.33 -5.54
N PHE A 522 -24.94 -1.48 -6.55
CA PHE A 522 -26.07 -1.07 -7.37
C PHE A 522 -26.54 -2.23 -8.26
N THR A 523 -27.64 -2.85 -7.87
CA THR A 523 -28.32 -3.94 -8.59
C THR A 523 -29.75 -3.52 -8.95
N PRO A 524 -29.94 -2.62 -9.93
CA PRO A 524 -31.23 -2.04 -10.26
C PRO A 524 -32.15 -3.04 -10.97
N ASN A 525 -33.46 -2.77 -10.91
CA ASN A 525 -34.46 -3.45 -11.71
C ASN A 525 -35.29 -2.39 -12.48
N PRO A 526 -35.25 -2.35 -13.82
CA PRO A 526 -34.46 -3.21 -14.72
C PRO A 526 -32.94 -2.99 -14.58
N TRP A 527 -32.16 -3.94 -15.08
CA TRP A 527 -30.70 -3.84 -15.21
C TRP A 527 -30.30 -2.60 -16.03
N ARG A 528 -29.20 -1.95 -15.63
CA ARG A 528 -28.61 -0.81 -16.34
C ARG A 528 -27.19 -1.17 -16.80
N PRO A 529 -26.95 -1.37 -18.11
CA PRO A 529 -25.61 -1.61 -18.65
C PRO A 529 -24.61 -0.52 -18.24
N GLY A 530 -23.35 -0.88 -18.03
CA GLY A 530 -22.28 0.02 -17.54
C GLY A 530 -22.41 0.44 -16.06
N SER A 531 -23.62 0.74 -15.57
CA SER A 531 -23.84 1.19 -14.19
C SER A 531 -23.98 0.05 -13.18
N SER A 532 -24.68 -1.03 -13.52
CA SER A 532 -24.96 -2.11 -12.56
C SER A 532 -23.68 -2.83 -12.16
N MET A 533 -23.61 -3.32 -10.91
CA MET A 533 -22.44 -3.96 -10.28
C MET A 533 -21.18 -3.08 -10.10
N SER A 534 -20.86 -2.20 -11.04
CA SER A 534 -19.72 -1.26 -10.98
C SER A 534 -19.90 -0.09 -9.99
N HIS A 535 -21.05 0.00 -9.31
CA HIS A 535 -21.44 1.15 -8.48
C HIS A 535 -21.92 0.75 -7.08
N LEU A 536 -21.89 1.73 -6.19
CA LEU A 536 -22.48 1.67 -4.85
C LEU A 536 -23.99 1.93 -4.93
N ASP A 537 -24.76 1.22 -4.09
CA ASP A 537 -26.23 1.27 -4.13
C ASP A 537 -26.82 2.67 -3.86
N ASP A 538 -27.56 3.18 -4.85
CA ASP A 538 -28.28 4.45 -4.78
C ASP A 538 -29.43 4.48 -3.76
N ALA A 539 -29.98 3.34 -3.33
CA ALA A 539 -31.00 3.32 -2.27
C ALA A 539 -30.39 3.47 -0.87
N THR A 540 -29.23 2.84 -0.64
CA THR A 540 -28.47 2.90 0.62
C THR A 540 -27.77 4.25 0.80
N PHE A 541 -27.07 4.73 -0.23
CA PHE A 541 -26.16 5.87 -0.13
C PHE A 541 -26.84 7.18 -0.57
N THR A 542 -27.86 7.61 0.20
CA THR A 542 -28.71 8.77 -0.11
C THR A 542 -28.44 10.00 0.78
N GLY A 543 -28.80 11.19 0.27
CA GLY A 543 -28.72 12.46 1.02
C GLY A 543 -27.31 12.78 1.53
N VAL A 544 -27.16 12.96 2.84
CA VAL A 544 -25.83 13.18 3.48
C VAL A 544 -24.90 11.96 3.38
N ASN A 545 -25.43 10.78 3.01
CA ASN A 545 -24.68 9.54 2.85
C ASN A 545 -24.34 9.22 1.38
N VAL A 546 -24.52 10.14 0.44
CA VAL A 546 -24.02 9.98 -0.95
C VAL A 546 -22.50 9.73 -0.95
N LYS A 547 -22.04 9.00 -1.96
CA LYS A 547 -20.67 8.57 -2.24
C LYS A 547 -20.24 9.11 -3.60
N VAL A 548 -18.94 9.07 -3.91
CA VAL A 548 -18.48 9.43 -5.25
C VAL A 548 -18.92 8.35 -6.23
N MET A 549 -18.77 7.07 -5.88
CA MET A 549 -19.16 5.93 -6.72
C MET A 549 -20.66 5.54 -6.63
N ASN A 550 -21.55 6.50 -6.34
CA ASN A 550 -23.00 6.34 -6.56
C ASN A 550 -23.32 6.43 -8.05
N ALA A 551 -24.20 5.55 -8.57
CA ALA A 551 -24.58 5.55 -9.99
C ALA A 551 -25.35 6.80 -10.40
N GLN A 552 -26.09 7.43 -9.48
CA GLN A 552 -26.76 8.70 -9.76
C GLN A 552 -25.81 9.91 -9.68
N ALA A 553 -25.73 10.64 -10.80
CA ALA A 553 -25.06 11.93 -10.94
C ALA A 553 -26.07 13.08 -11.12
N PRO A 554 -26.78 13.51 -10.06
CA PRO A 554 -27.70 14.66 -10.14
C PRO A 554 -26.94 15.97 -10.39
N ILE A 555 -27.65 16.94 -10.97
CA ILE A 555 -27.23 18.35 -11.09
C ILE A 555 -27.05 19.01 -9.72
N GLY A 556 -26.22 20.05 -9.68
CA GLY A 556 -25.84 20.79 -8.48
C GLY A 556 -24.61 20.21 -7.77
N PRO A 557 -24.31 20.71 -6.55
CA PRO A 557 -23.14 20.28 -5.77
C PRO A 557 -23.20 18.79 -5.36
N ARG A 558 -22.20 18.00 -5.76
CA ARG A 558 -22.00 16.60 -5.36
C ARG A 558 -20.79 16.43 -4.42
N VAL A 559 -20.70 15.28 -3.75
CA VAL A 559 -19.52 14.90 -2.95
C VAL A 559 -18.29 14.70 -3.85
N ARG A 560 -17.15 15.28 -3.45
CA ARG A 560 -15.85 15.23 -4.17
C ARG A 560 -14.74 14.56 -3.35
N ILE A 561 -15.12 13.81 -2.33
CA ILE A 561 -14.23 13.20 -1.33
C ILE A 561 -14.56 11.72 -1.23
N LEU A 562 -13.53 10.86 -1.36
CA LEU A 562 -13.71 9.42 -1.20
C LEU A 562 -13.90 9.09 0.28
N SER A 563 -14.99 8.38 0.58
CA SER A 563 -15.26 7.93 1.95
C SER A 563 -14.23 6.90 2.42
N PRO A 564 -14.11 6.65 3.74
CA PRO A 564 -13.28 5.57 4.27
C PRO A 564 -13.59 4.19 3.65
N MET A 565 -14.83 3.98 3.20
CA MET A 565 -15.30 2.77 2.54
C MET A 565 -14.78 2.66 1.10
N GLU A 566 -14.86 3.71 0.29
CA GLU A 566 -14.30 3.73 -1.08
C GLU A 566 -12.77 3.62 -1.06
N ILE A 567 -12.11 4.26 -0.08
CA ILE A 567 -10.68 4.07 0.20
C ILE A 567 -10.40 2.62 0.65
N GLY A 568 -11.34 1.97 1.33
CA GLY A 568 -11.30 0.55 1.66
C GLY A 568 -11.35 -0.34 0.40
N ILE A 569 -12.29 -0.10 -0.51
CA ILE A 569 -12.42 -0.82 -1.79
C ILE A 569 -11.10 -0.71 -2.58
N LEU A 570 -10.52 0.49 -2.68
CA LEU A 570 -9.21 0.69 -3.32
C LEU A 570 -8.09 -0.13 -2.66
N ARG A 571 -8.09 -0.31 -1.32
CA ARG A 571 -7.12 -1.18 -0.63
C ARG A 571 -7.32 -2.66 -0.94
N ASP A 572 -8.57 -3.11 -1.07
CA ASP A 572 -8.89 -4.49 -1.44
C ASP A 572 -8.49 -4.81 -2.89
N LEU A 573 -8.65 -3.85 -3.82
CA LEU A 573 -8.08 -3.91 -5.18
C LEU A 573 -6.53 -3.91 -5.19
N GLY A 574 -5.90 -3.58 -4.06
CA GLY A 574 -4.44 -3.66 -3.83
C GLY A 574 -3.70 -2.32 -3.85
N TYR A 575 -4.40 -1.18 -3.90
CA TYR A 575 -3.79 0.14 -3.81
C TYR A 575 -3.34 0.47 -2.38
N ARG A 576 -2.29 1.30 -2.26
CA ARG A 576 -1.92 1.95 -1.00
C ARG A 576 -2.72 3.26 -0.86
N ALA A 577 -4.02 3.12 -0.61
CA ALA A 577 -4.94 4.25 -0.55
C ALA A 577 -5.12 4.83 0.87
N SER A 578 -5.21 6.15 0.99
CA SER A 578 -5.50 6.88 2.24
C SER A 578 -6.07 8.27 1.95
N ALA A 579 -6.96 8.79 2.81
CA ALA A 579 -7.46 10.16 2.66
C ALA A 579 -6.31 11.20 2.70
N PRO A 580 -6.35 12.23 1.84
CA PRO A 580 -5.32 13.26 1.78
C PRO A 580 -5.35 14.17 3.03
N VAL A 581 -4.26 14.92 3.24
CA VAL A 581 -4.10 15.81 4.40
C VAL A 581 -5.01 17.05 4.27
N THR A 582 -5.34 17.42 3.04
CA THR A 582 -6.01 18.66 2.60
C THR A 582 -7.52 18.69 2.90
N GLN A 583 -8.04 17.76 3.71
CA GLN A 583 -9.48 17.48 3.90
C GLN A 583 -9.87 17.17 5.37
N LEU A 584 -9.05 17.59 6.35
CA LEU A 584 -9.26 17.43 7.80
C LEU A 584 -9.26 18.77 8.54
#